data_AF-A0A833CGF9-F1
#
_entry.id   AF-A0A833CGF9-F1
#
_cell.length_a   1.000
_cell.length_b   1.000
_cell.length_c   1.000
_cell.angle_alpha   90.00
_cell.angle_beta   90.00
_cell.angle_gamma   90.00
#
_symmetry.space_group_name_H-M   'P 1'
#
loop_
_entity.id
_entity.type
_entity.pdbx_description
1 polymer ?
#
loop_
_entity_poly.entity_id
_entity_poly.type
_entity_poly.pdbx_seq_one_letter_code
_entity_poly.pdbx_strand_id
1 'polypeptide(L)' 'MDDILKPKEVEKKYGWSYSTWRRRREECQISPYKDAIVMESQRRCHVKAKRFEEFLEWKSQQIYNEQFGLV' A
#
# COMPACT_ATOMS: atom_id res chain seq x y z
N MET A 1 12.56 -5.69 -13.19
CA MET A 1 11.61 -6.71 -12.72
C MET A 1 10.57 -6.00 -11.88
N ASP A 2 9.29 -6.24 -12.15
CA ASP A 2 8.23 -5.80 -11.24
C ASP A 2 8.20 -6.79 -10.09
N ASP A 3 8.81 -6.41 -8.96
CA ASP A 3 8.82 -7.24 -7.77
C ASP A 3 7.38 -7.37 -7.25
N ILE A 4 6.82 -8.56 -7.45
CA ILE A 4 5.53 -8.96 -6.87
C ILE A 4 5.83 -9.53 -5.49
N LEU A 5 5.35 -8.85 -4.45
CA LEU A 5 5.56 -9.21 -3.05
C LEU A 5 4.33 -9.85 -2.44
N LYS A 6 4.54 -10.78 -1.51
CA LYS A 6 3.50 -11.28 -0.61
C LYS A 6 3.34 -10.34 0.59
N PRO A 7 2.19 -10.37 1.29
CA PRO A 7 1.96 -9.60 2.52
C PRO A 7 3.12 -9.64 3.52
N LYS A 8 3.64 -10.83 3.83
CA LYS A 8 4.76 -11.00 4.77
C LYS A 8 6.06 -10.34 4.30
N GLU A 9 6.27 -10.26 2.99
CA GLU A 9 7.44 -9.60 2.42
C GLU A 9 7.31 -8.08 2.49
N VAL A 10 6.09 -7.55 2.31
CA VAL A 10 5.78 -6.13 2.53
C VAL A 10 5.95 -5.77 4.01
N GLU A 11 5.41 -6.58 4.92
CA GLU A 11 5.59 -6.41 6.36
C GLU A 11 7.08 -6.34 6.73
N LYS A 12 7.89 -7.26 6.19
CA LYS A 12 9.35 -7.27 6.41
C LYS A 12 10.04 -6.06 5.78
N LYS A 13 9.68 -5.69 4.54
CA LYS A 13 10.31 -4.59 3.79
C LYS A 13 10.18 -3.25 4.52
N TYR A 14 9.00 -2.97 5.08
CA TYR A 14 8.72 -1.71 5.76
C TYR A 14 8.77 -1.79 7.29
N GLY A 15 9.11 -2.96 7.85
CA GLY A 15 9.11 -3.19 9.30
C GLY A 15 7.74 -3.00 9.94
N TRP A 16 6.66 -3.34 9.22
CA TRP A 16 5.29 -3.15 9.70
C TRP A 16 4.75 -4.38 10.39
N SER A 17 3.88 -4.14 11.38
CA SER A 17 3.00 -5.19 11.89
C SER A 17 1.92 -5.54 10.87
N TYR A 18 1.35 -6.74 11.00
CA TYR A 18 0.23 -7.17 10.17
C TYR A 18 -0.95 -6.19 10.21
N SER A 19 -1.27 -5.62 11.37
CA SER A 19 -2.34 -4.63 11.53
C SER A 19 -2.07 -3.35 10.73
N THR A 20 -0.83 -2.86 10.76
CA THR A 20 -0.41 -1.69 9.96
C THR A 20 -0.50 -2.01 8.47
N TRP A 21 0.01 -3.16 8.04
CA TRP A 21 -0.11 -3.62 6.65
C TRP A 21 -1.58 -3.69 6.23
N ARG A 22 -2.44 -4.33 7.04
CA ARG A 22 -3.86 -4.48 6.74
C ARG A 22 -4.54 -3.13 6.52
N ARG A 23 -4.31 -2.15 7.40
CA ARG A 23 -4.86 -0.79 7.27
C ARG A 23 -4.39 -0.13 5.98
N ARG A 24 -3.08 -0.17 5.69
CA ARG A 24 -2.49 0.41 4.47
C ARG A 24 -3.02 -0.26 3.20
N ARG A 25 -3.23 -1.58 3.24
CA ARG A 25 -3.84 -2.34 2.14
C ARG A 25 -5.28 -1.89 1.89
N GLU A 26 -6.08 -1.76 2.95
CA GLU A 26 -7.47 -1.29 2.84
C GLU A 26 -7.53 0.14 2.27
N GLU A 27 -6.65 1.04 2.72
CA GLU A 27 -6.50 2.39 2.15
C GLU A 27 -6.10 2.35 0.67
N CYS A 28 -5.16 1.48 0.29
CA CYS A 28 -4.71 1.34 -1.09
C CYS A 28 -5.85 0.85 -2.01
N GLN A 29 -6.68 -0.09 -1.56
CA GLN A 29 -7.79 -0.65 -2.32
C GLN A 29 -8.89 0.37 -2.67
N ILE A 30 -9.05 1.41 -1.85
CA ILE A 30 -10.01 2.50 -2.10
C ILE A 30 -9.37 3.72 -2.76
N SER A 31 -8.08 3.66 -3.08
CA SER A 31 -7.34 4.74 -3.73
C SER A 31 -7.24 4.54 -5.25
N PRO A 32 -6.76 5.55 -6.00
CA PRO A 32 -6.42 5.39 -7.42
C PRO A 32 -5.36 4.31 -7.70
N TYR A 33 -4.64 3.84 -6.68
CA TYR A 33 -3.59 2.82 -6.75
C TYR A 33 -4.07 1.41 -6.40
N LYS A 34 -5.39 1.17 -6.40
CA LYS A 34 -5.98 -0.15 -6.10
C LYS A 34 -5.39 -1.30 -6.92
N ASP A 35 -4.86 -1.01 -8.10
CA ASP A 35 -4.20 -1.96 -9.00
C ASP A 35 -2.83 -2.48 -8.49
N ALA A 36 -2.30 -1.86 -7.43
CA ALA A 36 -1.15 -2.35 -6.67
C ALA A 36 -1.45 -3.66 -5.94
N ILE A 37 -2.71 -3.89 -5.53
CA ILE A 37 -3.12 -5.08 -4.80
C ILE A 37 -3.79 -6.06 -5.75
N VAL A 38 -3.12 -7.19 -5.99
CA VAL A 38 -3.64 -8.28 -6.82
C VAL A 38 -4.26 -9.33 -5.90
N MET A 39 -5.59 -9.38 -5.86
CA MET A 39 -6.32 -10.37 -5.06
C MET A 39 -6.42 -11.68 -5.85
N GLU A 40 -5.82 -12.77 -5.35
CA GLU A 40 -6.02 -14.12 -5.91
C GLU A 40 -7.23 -14.81 -5.29
N SER A 41 -7.53 -14.49 -4.04
CA SER A 41 -8.69 -15.01 -3.28
C SER A 41 -8.97 -14.09 -2.10
N GLN A 42 -10.06 -14.34 -1.37
CA GLN A 42 -10.36 -13.59 -0.14
C GLN A 42 -9.21 -13.62 0.89
N ARG A 43 -8.36 -14.66 0.87
CA ARG A 43 -7.29 -14.87 1.86
C ARG A 43 -5.87 -14.65 1.31
N ARG A 44 -5.70 -14.53 -0.01
CA ARG A 44 -4.38 -14.39 -0.65
C ARG A 44 -4.38 -13.20 -1.59
N CYS A 45 -3.40 -12.33 -1.40
CA CYS A 45 -3.13 -11.23 -2.28
C CYS A 45 -1.63 -11.12 -2.52
N HIS A 46 -1.29 -10.52 -3.65
CA HIS A 46 0.05 -10.09 -4.00
C HIS A 46 0.07 -8.58 -4.17
N VAL A 47 1.25 -8.01 -4.05
CA VAL A 47 1.48 -6.58 -4.03
C VAL A 47 2.50 -6.25 -5.09
N LYS A 48 2.12 -5.45 -6.08
CA LYS A 48 3.07 -4.90 -7.05
C LYS A 48 3.88 -3.84 -6.32
N ALA A 49 5.14 -4.14 -5.97
CA ALA A 49 5.93 -3.33 -5.06
C ALA A 49 6.01 -1.86 -5.51
N LYS A 50 6.39 -1.63 -6.78
CA LYS A 50 6.53 -0.28 -7.33
C LYS A 50 5.24 0.52 -7.25
N ARG A 51 4.12 -0.09 -7.65
CA ARG A 51 2.81 0.58 -7.64
C ARG A 51 2.35 0.88 -6.22
N PHE A 52 2.68 -0.01 -5.29
CA PHE A 52 2.40 0.19 -3.87
C PHE A 52 3.29 1.28 -3.26
N GLU A 53 4.54 1.44 -3.73
CA GLU A 53 5.42 2.54 -3.34
C GLU A 53 4.85 3.89 -3.79
N GLU A 54 4.37 3.99 -5.04
CA GLU A 54 3.69 5.20 -5.53
C GLU A 54 2.46 5.55 -4.68
N PHE A 55 1.70 4.54 -4.22
CA PHE A 55 0.60 4.75 -3.27
C PHE A 55 1.09 5.36 -1.94
N LEU A 56 2.21 4.90 -1.41
CA LEU A 56 2.75 5.42 -0.15
C LEU A 56 3.23 6.86 -0.29
N GLU A 57 3.86 7.20 -1.41
CA GLU A 57 4.27 8.58 -1.73
C GLU A 57 3.05 9.50 -1.86
N TRP A 58 2.04 9.07 -2.63
CA TRP A 58 0.78 9.80 -2.76
C TRP A 58 0.11 9.99 -1.38
N LYS A 59 0.02 8.94 -0.57
CA LYS A 59 -0.58 9.02 0.77
C LYS A 59 0.21 9.97 1.68
N SER A 60 1.53 9.99 1.56
CA SER A 60 2.39 10.93 2.28
C SER A 60 2.11 12.39 1.87
N GLN A 61 1.94 12.65 0.58
CA GLN A 61 1.56 13.98 0.09
C GLN A 61 0.17 14.40 0.58
N GLN A 62 -0.82 13.49 0.62
CA GLN A 62 -2.13 13.81 1.17
C GLN A 62 -2.05 14.19 2.67
N ILE A 63 -1.29 13.44 3.47
CA ILE A 63 -1.07 13.75 4.89
C ILE A 63 -0.39 15.12 5.04
N TYR A 64 0.62 15.40 4.21
CA TYR A 64 1.29 16.70 4.20
C TYR A 64 0.31 17.83 3.87
N ASN A 65 -0.45 17.69 2.78
CA ASN A 65 -1.40 18.72 2.37
C ASN A 65 -2.48 18.97 3.44
N GLU A 66 -2.97 17.91 4.10
CA GLU A 66 -3.91 18.03 5.21
C GLU A 66 -3.30 18.72 6.43
N GLN A 67 -2.05 18.38 6.79
CA GLN A 67 -1.34 19.00 7.91
C GLN A 67 -1.04 20.48 7.69
N PHE A 68 -0.76 20.88 6.44
CA PHE A 68 -0.37 22.25 6.09
C PHE A 68 -1.49 23.06 5.41
N GLY A 69 -2.71 22.52 5.31
CA GLY A 69 -3.87 23.22 4.76
C GLY A 69 -3.76 23.56 3.27
N LEU A 70 -3.08 22.72 2.49
CA LEU A 70 -2.86 22.91 1.05
C LEU A 70 -3.96 22.25 0.18
N VAL A 71 -5.15 22.02 0.76
CA VAL A 71 -6.29 21.32 0.14
C VAL A 71 -7.37 22.29 -0.29
#